data_AF-A0AB33JL04-F1
#
_entry.id   AF-A0AB33JL04-F1
#
_cell.length_a   1.000
_cell.length_b   1.000
_cell.length_c   1.000
_cell.angle_alpha   90.00
_cell.angle_beta   90.00
_cell.angle_gamma   90.00
#
_symmetry.space_group_name_H-M   'P 1'
#
loop_
_entity.id
_entity.type
_entity.pdbx_description
1 polymer ?
#
loop_
_entity_poly.entity_id
_entity_poly.type
_entity_poly.pdbx_seq_one_letter_code
_entity_poly.pdbx_strand_id
1 'polypeptide(L)' 'MEKKKNEKSEEKKVSIKVVQDFLDKFDTTIRYEAGTVLEFETERAADVVSRGLAEYSEPIG' A
#
# COMPACT_ATOMS: atom_id res chain seq x y z
N MET A 1 -21.69 -8.85 0.80
CA MET A 1 -20.41 -8.50 0.14
C MET A 1 -19.32 -8.56 1.20
N GLU A 2 -18.64 -9.70 1.25
CA GLU A 2 -17.63 -10.00 2.24
C GLU A 2 -16.30 -9.34 1.82
N LYS A 3 -15.90 -8.27 2.51
CA LYS A 3 -14.50 -7.83 2.49
C LYS A 3 -13.72 -8.80 3.37
N LYS A 4 -13.21 -9.89 2.76
CA LYS A 4 -12.31 -10.85 3.41
C LYS A 4 -11.09 -10.10 3.94
N LYS A 5 -11.08 -9.85 5.24
CA LYS A 5 -9.93 -9.34 5.99
C LYS A 5 -8.99 -10.53 6.16
N ASN A 6 -8.08 -10.69 5.20
CA ASN A 6 -7.19 -11.84 5.12
C ASN A 6 -6.29 -11.92 6.36
N GLU A 7 -6.28 -13.10 6.95
CA GLU A 7 -5.56 -13.50 8.14
C GLU A 7 -4.04 -13.32 7.97
N LYS A 8 -3.47 -12.49 8.84
CA LYS A 8 -2.25 -12.73 9.63
C LYS A 8 -1.26 -13.80 9.11
N SER A 9 -0.57 -13.53 8.01
CA SER A 9 0.85 -13.93 7.89
C SER A 9 1.68 -12.84 8.56
N GLU A 10 2.67 -13.21 9.39
CA GLU A 10 3.68 -12.29 9.94
C GLU A 10 4.65 -11.80 8.83
N GLU A 11 4.11 -11.41 7.68
CA GLU A 11 4.84 -10.70 6.65
C GLU A 11 4.98 -9.27 7.16
N LYS A 12 6.22 -8.78 7.26
CA LYS A 12 6.52 -7.42 7.69
C LYS A 12 5.79 -6.44 6.79
N LYS A 13 4.64 -5.96 7.25
CA LYS A 13 3.88 -4.89 6.62
C LYS A 13 4.52 -3.57 7.01
N VAL A 14 4.64 -2.70 6.03
CA VAL A 14 5.14 -1.35 6.19
C VAL A 14 4.06 -0.40 5.72
N SER A 15 3.96 0.72 6.41
CA SER A 15 3.06 1.79 6.01
C SER A 15 3.72 2.58 4.89
N ILE A 16 2.97 2.88 3.84
CA ILE A 16 3.36 3.84 2.81
C ILE A 16 2.29 4.92 2.70
N LYS A 17 2.73 6.14 2.41
CA LYS A 17 1.87 7.26 2.07
C LYS A 17 1.93 7.45 0.56
N VAL A 18 0.78 7.32 -0.09
CA VAL A 18 0.66 7.57 -1.52
C VAL A 18 0.94 9.04 -1.80
N VAL A 19 1.84 9.33 -2.73
CA VAL A 19 2.18 10.72 -3.11
C VAL A 19 1.54 11.13 -4.42
N GLN A 20 1.24 10.16 -5.28
CA GLN A 20 0.58 10.37 -6.56
C GLN A 20 -0.53 9.36 -6.72
N ASP A 21 -1.67 9.76 -7.29
CA ASP A 21 -2.75 8.82 -7.54
C ASP A 21 -2.34 7.73 -8.54
N PHE A 22 -2.64 6.47 -8.21
CA PHE A 22 -2.34 5.32 -9.07
C PHE A 22 -3.40 4.23 -8.96
N LEU A 23 -3.47 3.38 -9.97
CA LEU A 23 -4.35 2.20 -9.99
C LEU A 23 -3.60 0.96 -9.50
N ASP A 24 -4.29 0.07 -8.80
CA ASP A 24 -3.71 -1.22 -8.41
C ASP A 24 -3.36 -2.05 -9.66
N LYS A 25 -2.23 -2.76 -9.58
CA LYS A 25 -1.71 -3.56 -10.70
C LYS A 25 -2.54 -4.81 -10.98
N PHE A 26 -3.26 -5.32 -9.98
CA PHE A 26 -4.08 -6.53 -10.05
C PHE A 26 -5.56 -6.21 -10.22
N ASP A 27 -6.00 -5.04 -9.75
CA ASP A 27 -7.38 -4.59 -9.86
C ASP A 27 -7.48 -3.09 -10.24
N THR A 28 -7.72 -2.82 -11.52
CA THR A 28 -7.82 -1.43 -12.02
C THR A 28 -9.07 -0.69 -11.52
N THR A 29 -9.96 -1.34 -10.78
CA THR A 29 -11.08 -0.65 -10.10
C THR A 29 -10.65 -0.01 -8.78
N ILE A 30 -9.49 -0.44 -8.22
CA ILE A 30 -8.91 0.14 -7.02
C ILE A 30 -8.00 1.29 -7.43
N ARG A 31 -8.38 2.50 -7.03
CA ARG A 31 -7.55 3.70 -7.13
C ARG A 31 -7.05 4.09 -5.75
N TYR A 32 -5.74 4.28 -5.66
CA TYR A 32 -5.09 4.82 -4.48
C TYR A 32 -4.89 6.31 -4.67
N GLU A 33 -5.45 7.11 -3.78
CA GLU A 33 -5.41 8.56 -3.87
C GLU A 33 -4.18 9.11 -3.13
N ALA A 34 -3.55 10.13 -3.72
CA ALA A 34 -2.47 10.88 -3.08
C ALA A 34 -2.89 11.40 -1.70
N GLY A 35 -2.01 11.26 -0.72
CA GLY A 35 -2.25 11.57 0.69
C GLY A 35 -2.76 10.40 1.52
N THR A 36 -3.20 9.30 0.89
CA THR A 36 -3.69 8.11 1.60
C THR A 36 -2.54 7.31 2.19
N VAL A 37 -2.68 6.84 3.44
CA VAL A 37 -1.73 5.93 4.09
C VAL A 37 -2.27 4.50 4.03
N LEU A 38 -1.45 3.58 3.54
CA LEU A 38 -1.80 2.18 3.31
C LEU A 38 -0.71 1.27 3.86
N GLU A 39 -1.10 0.10 4.34
CA GLU A 39 -0.16 -0.93 4.78
C GLU A 39 0.04 -1.96 3.66
N PHE A 40 1.27 -2.05 3.17
CA PHE A 40 1.67 -3.01 2.14
C PHE A 40 2.75 -3.94 2.68
N GLU A 41 2.88 -5.11 2.06
CA GLU A 41 4.04 -5.96 2.25
C GLU A 41 5.31 -5.22 1.81
N THR A 42 6.43 -5.48 2.49
CA THR A 42 7.70 -4.79 2.25
C THR A 42 8.09 -4.76 0.76
N GLU A 43 7.92 -5.86 0.03
CA GLU A 43 8.23 -5.96 -1.40
C GLU A 43 7.30 -5.08 -2.27
N ARG A 44 5.99 -5.09 -1.99
CA ARG A 44 5.02 -4.25 -2.70
C ARG A 44 5.26 -2.77 -2.42
N ALA A 45 5.49 -2.43 -1.16
CA ALA A 45 5.83 -1.07 -0.77
C ALA A 45 7.09 -0.59 -1.50
N ALA A 46 8.12 -1.43 -1.61
CA ALA A 46 9.33 -1.12 -2.36
C ALA A 46 9.06 -0.86 -3.85
N ASP A 47 8.20 -1.66 -4.51
CA ASP A 47 7.83 -1.43 -5.91
C ASP A 47 7.13 -0.07 -6.08
N VAL A 48 6.13 0.22 -5.24
CA VAL A 48 5.35 1.47 -5.32
C VAL A 48 6.22 2.69 -5.02
N VAL A 49 7.10 2.60 -4.03
CA VAL A 49 8.03 3.68 -3.65
C VAL A 49 9.11 3.88 -4.70
N SER A 50 9.69 2.80 -5.23
CA SER A 50 10.71 2.86 -6.29
C SER A 50 10.18 3.50 -7.58
N ARG A 51 8.88 3.34 -7.85
CA ARG A 51 8.17 3.99 -8.97
C ARG A 51 7.80 5.45 -8.69
N GLY A 52 8.06 5.96 -7.49
CA GLY A 52 7.71 7.33 -7.08
C GLY A 52 6.21 7.56 -6.85
N LEU A 53 5.43 6.49 -6.65
CA LEU A 53 3.97 6.58 -6.45
C LEU A 53 3.61 6.76 -4.97
N ALA A 54 4.48 6.32 -4.06
CA ALA A 54 4.33 6.47 -2.62
C ALA A 54 5.67 6.68 -1.92
N GLU A 55 5.63 7.01 -0.63
CA GLU A 55 6.78 7.12 0.26
C GLU A 55 6.57 6.24 1.48
N TYR A 56 7.64 5.69 2.07
CA TYR A 56 7.52 4.97 3.34
C TYR A 56 7.05 5.92 4.44
N SER A 57 6.00 5.51 5.16
CA SER A 57 5.52 6.18 6.36
C SER A 57 5.98 5.37 7.56
N GLU A 58 6.62 6.01 8.53
CA GLU A 58 6.98 5.33 9.77
C GLU A 58 5.69 4.86 10.47
N PRO A 59 5.63 3.63 11.01
CA PRO A 59 4.57 3.24 11.92
C PRO A 59 4.69 4.13 13.15
N ILE A 60 3.65 4.90 13.46
CA ILE A 60 3.56 5.58 14.75
C ILE A 60 3.39 4.46 15.79
N GLY A 61 4.49 4.10 16.44
CA GLY A 61 4.56 3.08 17.49
C GLY A 61 3.76 3.45 18.73
#